data_AF-A0A257JBE2-F1
#
_entry.id   AF-A0A257JBE2-F1
#
_cell.length_a   1.000
_cell.length_b   1.000
_cell.length_c   1.000
_cell.angle_alpha   90.00
_cell.angle_beta   90.00
_cell.angle_gamma   90.00
#
_symmetry.space_group_name_H-M   'P 1'
#
loop_
_entity.id
_entity.type
_entity.pdbx_description
1 polymer ?
#
loop_
_entity_poly.entity_id
_entity_poly.type
_entity_poly.pdbx_seq_one_letter_code
_entity_poly.pdbx_strand_id
1 'polypeptide(L)'
;MTLAQAHALLPASTLVGDGLVDLPGLLVPDTLAALQQLAAGWRRTLNLPVVAVAGSNGKTTVTQMTAAILQAWQGDAALATAGNFNNHIGVPLTVLRLRQDSAV
;
A
#
# COMPACT_ATOMS: atom_id res chain seq x y z
N MET A 1 17.44 -14.60 -2.87
CA MET A 1 16.25 -15.21 -3.48
C MET A 1 16.40 -15.02 -4.98
N THR A 2 16.60 -16.08 -5.75
CA THR A 2 16.76 -15.97 -7.21
C THR A 2 15.39 -15.75 -7.88
N LEU A 3 15.37 -15.14 -9.07
CA LEU A 3 14.13 -14.89 -9.83
C LEU A 3 13.29 -16.17 -10.06
N ALA A 4 13.95 -17.31 -10.21
CA ALA A 4 13.31 -18.63 -10.32
C ALA A 4 12.59 -19.08 -9.03
N GLN A 5 13.09 -18.70 -7.84
CA GLN A 5 12.44 -19.02 -6.55
C GLN A 5 11.21 -18.15 -6.28
N ALA A 6 11.13 -16.96 -6.88
CA ALA A 6 9.95 -16.10 -6.76
C ALA A 6 8.73 -16.70 -7.47
N HIS A 7 8.92 -17.42 -8.59
CA HIS A 7 7.87 -18.01 -9.44
C HIS A 7 6.83 -18.82 -8.65
N ALA A 8 7.28 -19.68 -7.73
CA ALA A 8 6.41 -20.57 -6.96
C ALA A 8 5.58 -19.86 -5.86
N LEU A 9 5.88 -18.58 -5.58
CA LEU A 9 5.24 -17.77 -4.56
C LEU A 9 4.45 -16.59 -5.15
N LEU A 10 4.40 -16.48 -6.49
CA LEU A 10 3.72 -15.37 -7.14
C LEU A 10 2.19 -15.54 -6.97
N PRO A 11 1.49 -14.50 -6.49
CA PRO A 11 0.04 -14.49 -6.51
C PRO A 11 -0.48 -14.55 -7.95
N ALA A 12 -1.78 -14.87 -8.11
CA ALA A 12 -2.44 -15.05 -9.41
C ALA A 12 -2.27 -13.87 -10.40
N SER A 13 -1.90 -12.69 -9.90
CA SER A 13 -1.52 -11.53 -10.71
C SER A 13 -0.29 -10.85 -10.10
N THR A 14 0.77 -10.70 -10.88
CA THR A 14 2.04 -10.04 -10.49
C THR A 14 2.35 -8.90 -11.46
N LEU A 15 2.92 -7.79 -10.97
CA LEU A 15 3.48 -6.74 -11.83
C LEU A 15 4.88 -7.19 -12.29
N VAL A 16 5.08 -7.22 -13.60
CA VAL A 16 6.27 -7.79 -14.21
C VAL A 16 6.95 -6.72 -15.07
N GLY A 17 8.24 -6.49 -14.82
CA GLY A 17 9.08 -5.61 -15.64
C GLY A 17 9.64 -6.33 -16.87
N ASP A 18 10.41 -5.61 -17.68
CA ASP A 18 10.99 -6.16 -18.90
C ASP A 18 11.88 -7.40 -18.64
N GLY A 19 11.86 -8.36 -19.58
CA GLY A 19 12.66 -9.58 -19.53
C GLY A 19 12.04 -10.78 -18.78
N LEU A 20 10.77 -10.72 -18.38
CA LEU A 20 10.08 -11.76 -17.58
C LEU A 20 8.80 -12.28 -18.25
N VAL A 21 8.88 -12.48 -19.58
CA VAL A 21 7.75 -12.82 -20.48
C VAL A 21 7.09 -14.17 -20.22
N ASP A 22 7.73 -15.09 -19.49
CA ASP A 22 7.20 -16.43 -19.19
C ASP A 22 6.47 -16.52 -17.83
N LEU A 23 6.21 -15.38 -17.18
CA LEU A 23 5.50 -15.32 -15.90
C LEU A 23 4.06 -14.81 -16.09
N PRO A 24 3.04 -15.43 -15.47
CA PRO A 24 1.71 -14.84 -15.43
C PRO A 24 1.75 -13.51 -14.68
N GLY A 25 1.54 -12.41 -15.40
CA GLY A 25 1.62 -11.08 -14.84
C GLY A 25 1.27 -9.97 -15.83
N LEU A 26 1.14 -8.75 -15.29
CA LEU A 26 0.93 -7.54 -16.07
C LEU A 26 2.31 -6.98 -16.43
N LEU A 27 2.64 -7.01 -17.72
CA LEU A 27 3.85 -6.38 -18.25
C LEU A 27 3.67 -4.86 -18.18
N VAL A 28 4.54 -4.19 -17.43
CA VAL A 28 4.52 -2.74 -17.25
C VAL A 28 5.92 -2.17 -17.49
N PRO A 29 6.02 -0.98 -18.10
CA PRO A 29 7.31 -0.35 -18.36
C PRO A 29 8.02 0.09 -17.08
N ASP A 30 7.28 0.42 -16.03
CA ASP A 30 7.80 0.77 -14.70
C ASP A 30 6.89 0.18 -13.62
N THR A 31 7.42 -0.75 -12.83
CA THR A 31 6.67 -1.45 -11.78
C THR A 31 6.34 -0.55 -10.59
N LEU A 32 7.17 0.45 -10.28
CA LEU A 32 6.90 1.41 -9.23
C LEU A 32 5.77 2.36 -9.63
N ALA A 33 5.82 2.87 -10.86
CA ALA A 33 4.76 3.71 -11.40
C ALA A 33 3.44 2.93 -11.47
N ALA A 34 3.47 1.68 -11.92
CA ALA A 34 2.30 0.81 -11.95
C ALA A 34 1.73 0.54 -10.55
N LEU A 35 2.57 0.27 -9.55
CA LEU A 35 2.15 0.11 -8.15
C LEU A 35 1.44 1.36 -7.62
N GLN A 36 2.01 2.55 -7.88
CA GLN A 36 1.41 3.82 -7.46
C GLN A 36 0.08 4.09 -8.16
N GLN A 37 -0.02 3.81 -9.46
CA GLN A 37 -1.25 3.96 -10.22
C GLN A 37 -2.34 3.00 -9.74
N LEU A 38 -2.00 1.74 -9.45
CA LEU A 38 -2.93 0.77 -8.89
C LEU A 38 -3.44 1.21 -7.52
N ALA A 39 -2.54 1.66 -6.63
CA ALA A 39 -2.94 2.16 -5.31
C ALA A 39 -3.84 3.39 -5.42
N ALA A 40 -3.52 4.35 -6.31
CA ALA A 40 -4.35 5.52 -6.54
C ALA A 40 -5.73 5.16 -7.12
N GLY A 41 -5.78 4.21 -8.07
CA GLY A 41 -7.01 3.67 -8.62
C GLY A 41 -7.88 3.04 -7.54
N TRP A 42 -7.30 2.13 -6.74
CA TRP A 42 -7.98 1.48 -5.62
C TRP A 42 -8.54 2.50 -4.62
N ARG A 43 -7.72 3.46 -4.19
CA ARG A 43 -8.14 4.51 -3.24
C ARG A 43 -9.33 5.31 -3.75
N ARG A 44 -9.43 5.59 -5.06
CA ARG A 44 -10.57 6.34 -5.64
C ARG A 44 -11.89 5.57 -5.58
N THR A 45 -11.84 4.24 -5.53
CA THR A 45 -13.05 3.41 -5.38
C THR A 45 -13.61 3.42 -3.96
N LEU A 46 -12.85 3.95 -2.99
CA LEU A 46 -13.17 3.92 -1.57
C LEU A 46 -13.55 5.32 -1.08
N ASN A 47 -14.75 5.43 -0.49
CA ASN A 47 -15.19 6.65 0.19
C ASN A 47 -14.85 6.60 1.68
N LEU A 48 -13.56 6.60 2.00
CA LEU A 48 -13.04 6.53 3.37
C LEU A 48 -12.36 7.84 3.78
N PRO A 49 -12.51 8.28 5.05
CA PRO A 49 -11.78 9.43 5.56
C PRO A 49 -10.27 9.15 5.55
N VAL A 50 -9.48 10.19 5.26
CA VAL A 50 -8.02 10.11 5.25
C VAL A 50 -7.45 11.22 6.12
N VAL A 51 -6.54 10.84 7.00
CA VAL A 51 -5.76 11.79 7.80
C VAL A 51 -4.34 11.84 7.23
N ALA A 52 -3.93 13.01 6.75
CA ALA A 52 -2.56 13.26 6.31
C ALA A 52 -1.89 14.24 7.27
N VAL A 53 -0.73 13.86 7.79
CA VAL A 53 0.04 14.70 8.72
C VAL A 53 1.23 15.29 7.97
N ALA A 54 1.27 16.63 7.86
CA ALA A 54 2.34 17.39 7.23
C ALA A 54 3.04 18.32 8.24
N GLY A 55 4.23 18.82 7.89
CA GLY A 55 4.99 19.76 8.73
C GLY A 55 6.51 19.57 8.62
N SER A 56 7.31 20.46 9.20
CA SER A 56 8.77 20.28 9.29
C SER A 56 9.15 19.38 10.47
N ASN A 57 8.47 19.52 11.61
CA ASN A 57 8.75 18.82 12.87
C ASN A 57 7.55 18.00 13.36
N GLY A 58 7.79 17.00 14.21
CA GLY A 58 6.74 16.27 14.94
C GLY A 58 5.83 15.36 14.12
N LYS A 59 5.95 15.34 12.78
CA LYS A 59 5.10 14.53 11.87
C LYS A 59 4.97 13.08 12.29
N THR A 60 6.09 12.42 12.56
CA THR A 60 6.13 11.00 12.92
C THR A 60 5.37 10.76 14.22
N THR A 61 5.64 11.56 15.25
CA THR A 61 4.96 11.47 16.55
C THR A 61 3.46 11.67 16.40
N VAL A 62 3.02 12.71 15.69
CA VAL A 62 1.60 13.02 15.49
C VAL A 62 0.90 11.91 14.68
N THR A 63 1.56 11.37 13.66
CA THR A 63 1.01 10.26 12.85
C THR A 63 0.84 9.01 13.71
N GLN A 64 1.83 8.68 14.53
CA GLN A 64 1.78 7.50 15.41
C GLN A 64 0.73 7.66 16.51
N MET A 65 0.61 8.83 17.13
CA MET A 65 -0.43 9.09 18.13
C MET A 65 -1.82 9.02 17.51
N THR A 66 -2.03 9.64 16.35
CA THR A 66 -3.30 9.57 15.61
C THR A 66 -3.66 8.12 15.26
N ALA A 67 -2.69 7.36 14.75
CA ALA A 67 -2.89 5.95 14.44
C ALA A 67 -3.27 5.14 15.68
N ALA A 68 -2.59 5.33 16.81
CA ALA A 68 -2.90 4.64 18.06
C ALA A 68 -4.31 4.97 18.58
N ILE A 69 -4.73 6.24 18.51
CA ILE A 69 -6.08 6.67 18.91
C ILE A 69 -7.14 6.03 18.00
N LEU A 70 -6.96 6.08 16.68
CA LEU A 70 -7.92 5.51 15.73
C LEU A 70 -8.00 3.98 15.84
N GLN A 71 -6.87 3.31 16.08
CA GLN A 71 -6.84 1.87 16.37
C GLN A 71 -7.56 1.53 17.67
N ALA A 72 -7.38 2.31 18.73
CA ALA A 72 -8.10 2.10 19.99
C ALA A 72 -9.61 2.33 19.86
N TRP A 73 -10.03 3.21 18.93
CA TRP A 73 -11.44 3.52 18.70
C TRP A 73 -12.13 2.53 17.75
N GLN A 74 -11.50 2.19 16.62
CA GLN A 74 -12.13 1.44 15.51
C GLN A 74 -11.48 0.06 15.24
N GLY A 75 -10.43 -0.30 15.98
CA GLY A 75 -9.69 -1.54 15.75
C GLY A 75 -9.20 -1.67 14.31
N ASP A 76 -9.41 -2.85 13.73
CA ASP A 76 -8.97 -3.22 12.38
C ASP A 76 -9.63 -2.42 11.25
N ALA A 77 -10.68 -1.64 11.54
CA ALA A 77 -11.28 -0.71 10.58
C ALA A 77 -10.41 0.55 10.37
N ALA A 78 -9.56 0.90 11.33
CA ALA A 78 -8.52 1.92 11.14
C ALA A 78 -7.31 1.32 10.42
N LEU A 79 -6.76 2.01 9.43
CA LEU A 79 -5.52 1.60 8.77
C LEU A 79 -4.50 2.73 8.79
N ALA A 80 -3.28 2.41 9.22
CA ALA A 80 -2.14 3.32 9.22
C ALA A 80 -0.91 2.65 8.60
N THR A 81 0.04 3.45 8.12
CA THR A 81 1.35 2.95 7.65
C THR A 81 2.08 2.28 8.81
N ALA A 82 2.46 1.02 8.63
CA ALA A 82 3.23 0.28 9.64
C ALA A 82 4.72 0.70 9.63
N GLY A 83 5.31 0.85 10.81
CA GLY A 83 6.75 1.14 10.95
C GLY A 83 7.20 2.35 10.14
N ASN A 84 8.24 2.19 9.32
CA ASN A 84 8.83 3.24 8.48
C ASN A 84 8.40 3.15 7.00
N PHE A 85 7.23 2.56 6.71
CA PHE A 85 6.72 2.44 5.34
C PHE A 85 6.00 3.72 4.85
N ASN A 86 6.58 4.89 5.12
CA ASN A 86 6.04 6.21 4.74
C ASN A 86 6.64 6.76 3.43
N ASN A 87 7.15 5.88 2.55
CA ASN A 87 7.83 6.23 1.31
C ASN A 87 6.99 5.89 0.06
N HIS A 88 7.59 6.10 -1.11
CA HIS A 88 6.96 5.90 -2.44
C HIS A 88 6.57 4.44 -2.76
N ILE A 89 6.98 3.46 -1.95
CA ILE A 89 6.56 2.05 -2.04
C ILE A 89 5.59 1.70 -0.91
N GLY A 90 5.95 2.08 0.33
CA GLY A 90 5.22 1.73 1.53
C GLY A 90 3.81 2.33 1.59
N VAL A 91 3.63 3.57 1.12
CA VAL A 91 2.32 4.21 1.06
C VAL A 91 1.39 3.50 0.08
N PRO A 92 1.77 3.26 -1.19
CA PRO A 92 0.96 2.44 -2.11
C PRO A 92 0.57 1.07 -1.56
N LEU A 93 1.51 0.34 -0.95
CA LEU A 93 1.23 -0.97 -0.36
C LEU A 93 0.25 -0.88 0.81
N THR A 94 0.34 0.17 1.64
CA THR A 94 -0.61 0.41 2.73
C THR A 94 -2.00 0.70 2.17
N VAL A 95 -2.12 1.55 1.16
CA VAL A 95 -3.39 1.88 0.51
C VAL A 95 -4.05 0.64 -0.09
N LEU A 96 -3.29 -0.25 -0.72
CA LEU A 96 -3.81 -1.49 -1.30
C LEU A 96 -4.34 -2.49 -0.25
N ARG A 97 -4.06 -2.28 1.04
CA ARG A 97 -4.63 -3.08 2.13
C ARG A 97 -6.01 -2.61 2.60
N LEU A 98 -6.46 -1.42 2.18
CA LEU A 98 -7.80 -0.92 2.51
C LEU A 98 -8.87 -1.88 1.98
N ARG A 99 -9.92 -2.15 2.76
CA ARG A 99 -11.08 -2.95 2.36
C ARG A 99 -12.34 -2.07 2.37
N GLN A 100 -13.33 -2.44 1.56
CA GLN A 100 -14.61 -1.74 1.54
C GLN A 100 -15.36 -1.85 2.87
N ASP A 101 -15.21 -2.98 3.56
CA ASP A 101 -15.81 -3.24 4.89
C ASP A 101 -15.03 -2.61 6.06
N SER A 102 -13.91 -1.93 5.81
CA SER A 102 -13.16 -1.21 6.87
C SER A 102 -13.88 0.05 7.37
N ALA A 103 -15.18 0.16 7.16
CA ALA A 103 -16.01 1.27 7.62
C ALA A 103 -17.26 0.75 8.33
N VAL A 104 -17.35 1.07 9.63
CA VAL A 104 -18.58 1.53 10.30
C VAL A 104 -18.24 2.82 11.01
#